data_AF-A0AAN8J358-F1
#
_entry.id   AF-A0AAN8J358-F1
#
_cell.length_a   1.000
_cell.length_b   1.000
_cell.length_c   1.000
_cell.angle_alpha   90.00
_cell.angle_beta   90.00
_cell.angle_gamma   90.00
#
_symmetry.space_group_name_H-M   'P 1'
#
loop_
_entity.id
_entity.type
_entity.pdbx_description
1 polymer ?
#
loop_
_entity_poly.entity_id
_entity_poly.type
_entity_poly.pdbx_seq_one_letter_code
_entity_poly.pdbx_strand_id
1 'polypeptide(L)'
;RYPSYEVYGDEKTANTAQLENRYTDSSLYGVVRDIQLLSHCNYLVCTFSSQVCRMGFELMQVLQGDAGDRFHSLDDIYYFGGQHAHELIAVEDHVPEQPGEIELRVGDVIGVAGNHWDGFSKGVNRRTDANGLYPSYKAVEKWRIVDFPTLD
;
A
#
# COMPACT_ATOMS: atom_id res chain seq x y z
N ARG A 1 6.57 10.14 25.31
CA ARG A 1 5.41 10.83 24.67
C ARG A 1 4.10 10.06 24.88
N TYR A 2 4.12 8.72 24.93
CA TYR A 2 2.92 7.90 25.13
C TYR A 2 3.09 6.98 26.36
N PRO A 3 2.86 7.46 27.59
CA PRO A 3 3.14 6.71 28.82
C PRO A 3 2.19 5.54 29.06
N SER A 4 1.03 5.52 28.38
CA SER A 4 0.06 4.43 28.46
C SER A 4 0.34 3.28 27.48
N TYR A 5 1.40 3.39 26.67
CA TYR A 5 1.77 2.35 25.70
C TYR A 5 3.00 1.60 26.18
N GLU A 6 2.94 0.28 26.12
CA GLU A 6 4.12 -0.56 26.19
C GLU A 6 4.73 -0.67 24.78
N VAL A 7 6.00 -0.29 24.66
CA VAL A 7 6.71 -0.26 23.38
C VAL A 7 7.72 -1.39 23.36
N TYR A 8 7.50 -2.35 22.46
CA TYR A 8 8.46 -3.43 22.19
C TYR A 8 9.34 -3.02 21.01
N GLY A 9 10.66 -3.06 21.20
CA GLY A 9 11.63 -2.75 20.16
C GLY A 9 13.04 -3.12 20.59
N ASP A 10 13.94 -3.25 19.62
CA ASP A 10 15.35 -3.53 19.86
C ASP A 10 16.20 -2.34 19.39
N GLU A 11 16.58 -1.48 20.34
CA GLU A 11 17.38 -0.28 20.05
C GLU A 11 18.75 -0.64 19.44
N LYS A 12 19.31 -1.80 19.77
CA LYS A 12 20.59 -2.23 19.19
C LYS A 12 20.41 -2.54 17.71
N THR A 13 19.36 -3.28 17.36
CA THR A 13 18.98 -3.54 15.96
C THR A 13 18.73 -2.24 15.20
N ALA A 14 17.97 -1.30 15.79
CA ALA A 14 17.72 0.01 15.19
C ALA A 14 19.02 0.77 14.88
N ASN A 15 20.01 0.71 15.76
CA ASN A 15 21.32 1.32 15.54
C ASN A 15 22.11 0.65 14.41
N THR A 16 21.97 -0.67 14.21
CA THR A 16 22.65 -1.36 13.09
C THR A 16 22.09 -1.02 11.71
N ALA A 17 20.84 -0.53 11.62
CA ALA A 17 20.20 -0.12 10.36
C ALA A 17 20.74 1.22 9.80
N GLN A 18 21.57 1.93 10.57
CA GLN A 18 22.24 3.15 10.13
C GLN A 18 23.18 2.87 8.94
N LEU A 19 23.37 3.89 8.09
CA LEU A 19 24.08 3.75 6.81
C LEU A 19 25.47 3.11 6.94
N GLU A 20 26.19 3.39 8.02
CA GLU A 20 27.54 2.87 8.26
C GLU A 20 27.59 1.36 8.50
N ASN A 21 26.54 0.77 9.09
CA ASN A 21 26.49 -0.63 9.51
C ASN A 21 25.45 -1.46 8.72
N ARG A 22 24.74 -0.82 7.80
CA ARG A 22 23.58 -1.38 7.10
C ARG A 22 23.86 -2.68 6.37
N TYR A 23 25.05 -2.79 5.76
CA TYR A 23 25.44 -3.91 4.91
C TYR A 23 26.31 -4.90 5.68
N THR A 24 25.84 -5.32 6.85
CA THR A 24 26.48 -6.32 7.71
C THR A 24 25.49 -7.44 8.02
N ASP A 25 26.00 -8.64 8.33
CA ASP A 25 25.16 -9.78 8.72
C ASP A 25 24.27 -9.44 9.91
N SER A 26 24.80 -8.70 10.90
CA SER A 26 24.03 -8.27 12.06
C SER A 26 22.82 -7.40 11.67
N SER A 27 23.00 -6.47 10.72
CA SER A 27 21.92 -5.62 10.22
C SER A 27 20.91 -6.44 9.40
N LEU A 28 21.38 -7.43 8.63
CA LEU A 28 20.51 -8.35 7.90
C LEU A 28 19.62 -9.18 8.85
N TYR A 29 20.20 -9.80 9.87
CA TYR A 29 19.42 -10.54 10.89
C TYR A 29 18.45 -9.61 11.63
N GLY A 30 18.87 -8.37 11.87
CA GLY A 30 18.03 -7.32 12.44
C GLY A 30 16.77 -7.05 11.63
N VAL A 31 16.92 -6.69 10.34
CA VAL A 31 15.77 -6.37 9.48
C VAL A 31 14.88 -7.58 9.23
N VAL A 32 15.43 -8.79 9.13
CA VAL A 32 14.63 -10.02 9.00
C VAL A 32 13.77 -10.24 10.25
N ARG A 33 14.34 -10.04 11.44
CA ARG A 33 13.60 -10.13 12.71
C ARG A 33 12.51 -9.06 12.80
N ASP A 34 12.81 -7.83 12.42
CA ASP A 34 11.84 -6.74 12.43
C ASP A 34 10.66 -7.02 11.48
N ILE A 35 10.93 -7.47 10.25
CA ILE A 35 9.89 -7.87 9.29
C ILE A 35 9.01 -8.98 9.86
N GLN A 36 9.62 -9.98 10.52
CA GLN A 36 8.86 -11.07 11.14
C GLN A 36 7.98 -10.54 12.28
N LEU A 37 8.50 -9.67 13.14
CA LEU A 37 7.70 -9.10 14.23
C LEU A 37 6.54 -8.27 13.68
N LEU A 38 6.78 -7.47 12.63
CA LEU A 38 5.75 -6.69 11.94
C LEU A 38 4.65 -7.58 11.35
N SER A 39 5.00 -8.69 10.70
CA SER A 39 4.01 -9.59 10.08
C SER A 39 3.11 -10.32 11.09
N HIS A 40 3.58 -10.42 12.35
CA HIS A 40 2.81 -10.99 13.47
C HIS A 40 1.91 -9.96 14.18
N CYS A 41 2.03 -8.66 13.90
CA CYS A 41 1.14 -7.65 14.46
C CYS A 41 -0.31 -7.88 14.01
N ASN A 42 -1.28 -7.51 14.85
CA ASN A 42 -2.69 -7.55 14.45
C ASN A 42 -3.07 -6.42 13.47
N TYR A 43 -2.25 -5.37 13.41
CA TYR A 43 -2.45 -4.21 12.54
C TYR A 43 -1.11 -3.52 12.28
N LEU A 44 -0.90 -3.02 11.05
CA LEU A 44 0.30 -2.28 10.67
C LEU A 44 0.01 -0.79 10.50
N VAL A 45 0.86 0.07 11.08
CA VAL A 45 0.87 1.51 10.79
C VAL A 45 2.27 1.87 10.33
N CYS A 46 2.42 2.33 9.09
CA CYS A 46 3.73 2.56 8.49
C CYS A 46 3.64 3.44 7.24
N THR A 47 4.73 3.52 6.47
CA THR A 47 4.73 4.02 5.11
C THR A 47 4.89 2.87 4.12
N PHE A 48 3.97 2.73 3.17
CA PHE A 48 4.10 1.75 2.09
C PHE A 48 5.07 2.18 1.01
N SER A 49 5.64 3.39 1.06
CA SER A 49 6.87 3.69 0.31
C SER A 49 8.07 2.82 0.75
N SER A 50 8.07 2.31 2.00
CA SER A 50 9.10 1.41 2.53
C SER A 50 8.85 -0.05 2.14
N GLN A 51 9.83 -0.65 1.44
CA GLN A 51 9.81 -2.09 1.11
C GLN A 51 9.73 -2.96 2.37
N VAL A 52 10.36 -2.56 3.48
CA VAL A 52 10.31 -3.29 4.75
C VAL A 52 8.87 -3.42 5.25
N CYS A 53 8.07 -2.36 5.14
CA CYS A 53 6.67 -2.45 5.55
C CYS A 53 5.84 -3.32 4.61
N ARG A 54 6.04 -3.20 3.29
CA ARG A 54 5.33 -4.03 2.31
C ARG A 54 5.63 -5.51 2.50
N MET A 55 6.88 -5.87 2.77
CA MET A 55 7.25 -7.26 3.11
C MET A 55 6.57 -7.76 4.39
N GLY A 56 6.50 -6.93 5.44
CA GLY A 56 5.76 -7.27 6.66
C GLY A 56 4.26 -7.50 6.39
N PHE A 57 3.65 -6.63 5.56
CA PHE A 57 2.25 -6.75 5.15
C PHE A 57 1.98 -7.98 4.27
N GLU A 58 2.88 -8.31 3.34
CA GLU A 58 2.79 -9.49 2.48
C GLU A 58 2.86 -10.78 3.32
N LEU A 59 3.82 -10.87 4.24
CA LEU A 59 3.93 -12.01 5.15
C LEU A 59 2.73 -12.12 6.10
N MET A 60 2.14 -11.01 6.52
CA MET A 60 0.93 -11.02 7.34
C MET A 60 -0.22 -11.79 6.67
N GLN A 61 -0.39 -11.66 5.35
CA GLN A 61 -1.44 -12.38 4.61
C GLN A 61 -1.26 -13.91 4.72
N VAL A 62 -0.02 -14.39 4.62
CA VAL A 62 0.30 -15.82 4.74
C VAL A 62 0.02 -16.34 6.15
N LEU A 63 0.31 -15.54 7.17
CA LEU A 63 0.20 -15.95 8.57
C LEU A 63 -1.22 -15.85 9.14
N GLN A 64 -2.01 -14.90 8.66
CA GLN A 64 -3.30 -14.55 9.27
C GLN A 64 -4.51 -14.78 8.35
N GLY A 65 -4.30 -15.08 7.06
CA GLY A 65 -5.36 -15.25 6.07
C GLY A 65 -5.76 -13.92 5.45
N ASP A 66 -7.06 -13.62 5.41
CA ASP A 66 -7.56 -12.33 4.91
C ASP A 66 -7.25 -11.20 5.90
N ALA A 67 -6.11 -10.56 5.68
CA ALA A 67 -5.61 -9.42 6.44
C ALA A 67 -5.42 -8.21 5.51
N GLY A 68 -6.15 -8.16 4.39
CA GLY A 68 -5.99 -7.13 3.36
C GLY A 68 -6.31 -5.71 3.86
N ASP A 69 -7.11 -5.59 4.92
CA ASP A 69 -7.52 -4.34 5.55
C ASP A 69 -6.75 -4.01 6.85
N ARG A 70 -5.84 -4.87 7.28
CA ARG A 70 -5.13 -4.74 8.58
C ARG A 70 -3.91 -3.82 8.51
N PHE A 71 -4.05 -2.68 7.84
CA PHE A 71 -2.99 -1.71 7.72
C PHE A 71 -3.51 -0.27 7.62
N HIS A 72 -2.64 0.67 7.97
CA HIS A 72 -2.79 2.08 7.63
C HIS A 72 -1.44 2.61 7.14
N SER A 73 -1.37 2.91 5.85
CA SER A 73 -0.21 3.57 5.26
C SER A 73 -0.36 5.08 5.41
N LEU A 74 0.74 5.77 5.73
CA LEU A 74 0.77 7.23 5.83
C LEU A 74 1.04 7.92 4.48
N ASP A 75 1.34 7.15 3.43
CA ASP A 75 1.66 7.66 2.11
C ASP A 75 1.03 6.82 0.99
N ASP A 76 1.76 5.87 0.44
CA ASP A 76 1.37 5.13 -0.74
C ASP A 76 0.27 4.10 -0.44
N ILE A 77 -0.52 3.76 -1.45
CA ILE A 77 -1.27 2.49 -1.47
C ILE A 77 -0.30 1.31 -1.63
N TYR A 78 -0.76 0.07 -1.48
CA TYR A 78 0.10 -1.08 -1.75
C TYR A 78 0.53 -1.11 -3.22
N TYR A 79 1.81 -1.42 -3.47
CA TYR A 79 2.33 -1.65 -4.81
C TYR A 79 3.54 -2.59 -4.79
N PHE A 80 3.78 -3.23 -5.93
CA PHE A 80 4.97 -4.02 -6.21
C PHE A 80 5.86 -3.32 -7.25
N GLY A 81 7.16 -3.22 -6.99
CA GLY A 81 8.10 -2.56 -7.91
C GLY A 81 8.18 -3.29 -9.25
N GLY A 82 7.85 -2.60 -10.34
CA GLY A 82 7.79 -3.20 -11.69
C GLY A 82 6.44 -3.82 -12.06
N GLN A 83 5.39 -3.61 -11.25
CA GLN A 83 4.04 -4.04 -11.59
C GLN A 83 3.50 -3.41 -12.88
N HIS A 84 2.50 -4.07 -13.48
CA HIS A 84 1.69 -3.44 -14.50
C HIS A 84 0.85 -2.28 -13.93
N ALA A 85 0.24 -1.48 -14.81
CA ALA A 85 -0.67 -0.42 -14.38
C ALA A 85 -1.73 -0.95 -13.40
N HIS A 86 -1.81 -0.30 -12.24
CA HIS A 86 -2.87 -0.48 -11.26
C HIS A 86 -4.08 0.31 -11.75
N GLU A 87 -5.16 -0.41 -12.05
CA GLU A 87 -6.36 0.16 -12.64
C GLU A 87 -7.56 -0.09 -11.74
N LEU A 88 -8.44 0.91 -11.68
CA LEU A 88 -9.76 0.81 -11.09
C LEU A 88 -10.83 0.98 -12.18
N ILE A 89 -12.05 0.56 -11.87
CA ILE A 89 -13.25 0.84 -12.67
C ILE A 89 -14.16 1.78 -11.87
N ALA A 90 -14.58 2.88 -12.49
CA ALA A 90 -15.61 3.74 -11.92
C ALA A 90 -16.95 3.00 -11.84
N VAL A 91 -17.58 3.00 -10.66
CA VAL A 91 -18.89 2.37 -10.41
C VAL A 91 -20.00 3.39 -10.19
N GLU A 92 -19.64 4.66 -10.05
CA GLU A 92 -20.57 5.79 -9.98
C GLU A 92 -20.05 6.96 -10.81
N ASP A 93 -20.98 7.75 -11.35
CA ASP A 93 -20.64 9.00 -12.02
C ASP A 93 -20.11 10.04 -11.01
N HIS A 94 -19.19 10.88 -11.48
CA HIS A 94 -18.70 12.02 -10.71
C HIS A 94 -18.59 13.25 -11.61
N VAL A 95 -19.34 14.29 -11.24
CA VAL A 95 -19.16 15.63 -11.78
C VAL A 95 -18.18 16.35 -10.84
N PRO A 96 -17.06 16.90 -11.36
CA PRO A 96 -16.11 17.67 -10.56
C PRO A 96 -16.77 18.83 -9.83
N GLU A 97 -16.60 18.90 -8.51
CA GLU A 97 -17.11 19.97 -7.65
C GLU A 97 -16.03 21.00 -7.30
N GLN A 98 -14.77 20.58 -7.27
CA GLN A 98 -13.62 21.44 -6.97
C GLN A 98 -12.56 21.45 -8.07
N PRO A 99 -11.75 22.51 -8.17
CA PRO A 99 -10.59 22.54 -9.07
C PRO A 99 -9.63 21.38 -8.79
N GLY A 100 -9.27 20.64 -9.84
CA GLY A 100 -8.34 19.51 -9.75
C GLY A 100 -9.02 18.15 -9.61
N GLU A 101 -10.35 18.09 -9.49
CA GLU A 101 -11.12 16.85 -9.63
C GLU A 101 -11.30 16.46 -11.12
N ILE A 102 -11.53 15.17 -11.38
CA ILE A 102 -11.76 14.61 -12.72
C ILE A 102 -13.18 14.07 -12.87
N GLU A 103 -13.76 14.23 -14.06
CA GLU A 103 -15.04 13.59 -14.40
C GLU A 103 -14.85 12.07 -14.43
N LEU A 104 -15.79 11.35 -13.81
CA LEU A 104 -15.94 9.91 -13.97
C LEU A 104 -17.32 9.58 -14.55
N ARG A 105 -17.36 8.59 -15.43
CA ARG A 105 -18.58 7.89 -15.83
C ARG A 105 -18.47 6.42 -15.44
N VAL A 106 -19.59 5.80 -15.08
CA VAL A 106 -19.64 4.35 -14.81
C VAL A 106 -18.97 3.58 -15.95
N GLY A 107 -18.01 2.72 -15.60
CA GLY A 107 -17.23 1.91 -16.54
C GLY A 107 -15.91 2.54 -17.00
N ASP A 108 -15.64 3.81 -16.67
CA ASP A 108 -14.34 4.43 -16.96
C ASP A 108 -13.21 3.68 -16.23
N VAL A 109 -12.10 3.47 -16.94
CA VAL A 109 -10.88 2.90 -16.36
C VAL A 109 -10.04 4.02 -15.80
N ILE A 110 -9.59 3.87 -14.55
CA ILE A 110 -8.78 4.87 -13.85
C ILE A 110 -7.41 4.26 -13.55
N GLY A 111 -6.33 4.85 -14.06
CA GLY A 111 -4.98 4.53 -13.59
C GLY A 111 -4.74 5.20 -12.24
N VAL A 112 -4.80 4.44 -11.14
CA VAL A 112 -4.64 5.00 -9.80
C VAL A 112 -3.16 5.31 -9.52
N ALA A 113 -2.91 6.48 -8.94
CA ALA A 113 -1.59 6.89 -8.47
C ALA A 113 -1.45 6.71 -6.95
N GLY A 114 -2.54 6.91 -6.19
CA GLY A 114 -2.55 6.74 -4.75
C GLY A 114 -3.87 7.20 -4.12
N ASN A 115 -4.00 6.97 -2.82
CA ASN A 115 -5.09 7.43 -1.97
C ASN A 115 -4.54 8.52 -1.03
N HIS A 116 -5.26 9.62 -0.85
CA HIS A 116 -4.84 10.70 0.03
C HIS A 116 -5.27 10.49 1.49
N TRP A 117 -6.03 9.43 1.77
CA TRP A 117 -6.55 9.07 3.08
C TRP A 117 -7.51 10.10 3.68
N ASP A 118 -8.10 10.95 2.83
CA ASP A 118 -9.08 12.00 3.16
C ASP A 118 -10.44 11.81 2.47
N GLY A 119 -10.65 10.65 1.85
CA GLY A 119 -11.84 10.32 1.07
C GLY A 119 -11.65 10.50 -0.45
N PHE A 120 -10.53 11.08 -0.88
CA PHE A 120 -10.17 11.20 -2.29
C PHE A 120 -8.94 10.38 -2.66
N SER A 121 -8.95 9.89 -3.89
CA SER A 121 -7.81 9.28 -4.56
C SER A 121 -7.36 10.15 -5.73
N LYS A 122 -6.11 9.97 -6.17
CA LYS A 122 -5.58 10.62 -7.36
C LYS A 122 -5.34 9.60 -8.47
N GLY A 123 -5.64 9.96 -9.71
CA GLY A 123 -5.41 9.08 -10.85
C GLY A 123 -5.70 9.75 -12.19
N VAL A 124 -5.57 8.94 -13.24
CA VAL A 124 -5.82 9.36 -14.63
C VAL A 124 -7.03 8.60 -15.17
N ASN A 125 -8.08 9.31 -15.57
CA ASN A 125 -9.19 8.70 -16.31
C ASN A 125 -8.71 8.39 -17.73
N ARG A 126 -8.66 7.10 -18.10
CA ARG A 126 -8.14 6.62 -19.39
C ARG A 126 -9.00 7.01 -20.59
N ARG A 127 -10.28 7.37 -20.38
CA ARG A 127 -11.16 7.83 -21.47
C ARG A 127 -10.87 9.27 -21.87
N THR A 128 -10.51 10.13 -20.91
CA THR A 128 -10.36 11.58 -21.11
C THR A 128 -8.92 12.06 -21.01
N ASP A 129 -8.00 11.19 -20.58
CA ASP A 129 -6.61 11.49 -20.20
C ASP A 129 -6.48 12.57 -19.10
N ALA A 130 -7.58 12.91 -18.43
CA ALA A 130 -7.57 13.88 -17.33
C ALA A 130 -6.94 13.26 -16.08
N ASN A 131 -6.02 14.00 -15.46
CA ASN A 131 -5.34 13.62 -14.23
C ASN A 131 -5.82 14.51 -13.07
N GLY A 132 -6.28 13.91 -11.99
CA GLY A 132 -6.76 14.65 -10.84
C GLY A 132 -7.39 13.78 -9.77
N LEU A 133 -8.18 14.40 -8.92
CA LEU A 133 -8.83 13.80 -7.76
C LEU A 133 -10.19 13.22 -8.11
N TYR A 134 -10.57 12.16 -7.41
CA TYR A 134 -11.91 11.61 -7.44
C TYR A 134 -12.24 10.97 -6.07
N PRO A 135 -13.52 10.93 -5.65
CA PRO A 135 -13.90 10.27 -4.40
C PRO A 135 -13.57 8.77 -4.46
N SER A 136 -12.79 8.26 -3.49
CA SER A 136 -12.23 6.91 -3.55
C SER A 136 -13.31 5.82 -3.61
N TYR A 137 -14.47 6.04 -2.99
CA TYR A 137 -15.57 5.06 -2.95
C TYR A 137 -16.27 4.84 -4.29
N LYS A 138 -16.07 5.74 -5.27
CA LYS A 138 -16.71 5.68 -6.59
C LYS A 138 -15.97 4.77 -7.57
N ALA A 139 -14.91 4.10 -7.14
CA ALA A 139 -14.14 3.19 -7.97
C ALA A 139 -13.84 1.89 -7.23
N VAL A 140 -13.74 0.80 -7.99
CA VAL A 140 -13.40 -0.53 -7.46
C VAL A 140 -12.21 -1.12 -8.22
N GLU A 141 -11.51 -2.06 -7.59
CA GLU A 141 -10.34 -2.72 -8.18
C GLU A 141 -10.67 -3.42 -9.51
N LYS A 142 -9.84 -3.16 -10.54
CA LYS A 142 -9.90 -3.88 -11.81
C LYS A 142 -8.95 -5.07 -11.75
N TRP A 143 -9.47 -6.21 -11.30
CA TRP A 143 -8.69 -7.45 -11.21
C TRP A 143 -8.13 -7.88 -12.56
N ARG A 144 -6.82 -8.14 -12.59
CA ARG A 144 -6.12 -8.69 -13.75
C ARG A 144 -5.95 -10.18 -13.57
N ILE A 145 -6.61 -10.96 -14.41
CA ILE A 145 -6.53 -12.42 -14.41
C ILE A 145 -5.56 -12.83 -15.51
N VAL A 146 -4.60 -13.69 -15.18
CA VAL A 146 -3.62 -14.25 -16.10
C VAL A 146 -3.61 -15.76 -15.92
N ASP A 147 -3.64 -16.49 -17.03
CA ASP A 147 -3.58 -17.96 -17.01
C ASP A 147 -2.15 -18.41 -16.76
N PHE A 148 -1.88 -18.89 -15.55
CA PHE A 148 -0.62 -19.55 -15.20
C PHE A 148 -0.72 -21.06 -15.46
N PRO A 149 0.40 -21.74 -15.74
CA PRO A 149 0.43 -23.21 -15.85
C PRO A 149 -0.12 -23.87 -14.58
N THR A 150 -0.93 -24.91 -14.73
CA THR A 150 -1.34 -25.77 -13.62
C THR A 150 -0.19 -26.67 -13.20
N LEU A 151 -0.11 -26.95 -11.90
CA LEU A 151 0.77 -27.99 -11.38
C LEU A 151 0.05 -29.34 -11.58
N ASP A 152 0.28 -29.97 -12.73
CA ASP A 152 -0.20 -31.32 -13.03
C ASP A 152 0.65 -32.40 -12.34
#